data_AF-A0A842U7Y7-F1
#
_entry.id   AF-A0A842U7Y7-F1
#
_cell.length_a   1.000
_cell.length_b   1.000
_cell.length_c   1.000
_cell.angle_alpha   90.00
_cell.angle_beta   90.00
_cell.angle_gamma   90.00
#
_symmetry.space_group_name_H-M   'P 1'
#
loop_
_entity.id
_entity.type
_entity.pdbx_description
1 polymer ?
#
loop_
_entity_poly.entity_id
_entity_poly.type
_entity_poly.pdbx_seq_one_letter_code
_entity_poly.pdbx_strand_id
1 'polypeptide(L)'
;MTLEEKMNELVLEWDEEGLTDFCKKALENKEASPAELLKSVGVVMAYLGEQFENEEIFLPDLIGSANTVKTVVDEVLDPAIRATGEKKEVRGRVVIGTVESDVHSIGKDLVAAFLFSNGYEIYNLGVDVPADKFIDKAEEVNADIIALSSLLTMSMDFQRQLIEELEKRGIRDKYKIIVGGSPTSDDWAEKIGADGWADDAIEAVKLANNILNTN
;
A
#
# COMPACT_ATOMS: atom_id res chain seq x y z
N MET A 1 -24.68 -8.41 -15.55
CA MET A 1 -23.71 -7.99 -14.54
C MET A 1 -22.36 -8.52 -14.97
N THR A 2 -21.42 -7.64 -15.29
CA THR A 2 -20.04 -8.01 -15.59
C THR A 2 -19.34 -8.50 -14.32
N LEU A 3 -18.17 -9.14 -14.48
CA LEU A 3 -17.34 -9.59 -13.36
C LEU A 3 -16.93 -8.40 -12.47
N GLU A 4 -16.59 -7.26 -13.08
CA GLU A 4 -16.21 -6.02 -12.40
C GLU A 4 -17.37 -5.35 -11.68
N GLU A 5 -18.57 -5.31 -12.28
CA GLU A 5 -19.77 -4.76 -11.62
C GLU A 5 -20.09 -5.50 -10.32
N LYS A 6 -19.99 -6.84 -10.34
CA LYS A 6 -20.24 -7.66 -9.16
C LYS A 6 -19.15 -7.50 -8.10
N MET A 7 -17.88 -7.45 -8.51
CA MET A 7 -16.78 -7.19 -7.58
C MET A 7 -16.95 -5.83 -6.92
N ASN A 8 -17.32 -4.80 -7.67
CA ASN A 8 -17.52 -3.46 -7.14
C ASN A 8 -18.59 -3.42 -6.04
N GLU A 9 -19.73 -4.10 -6.24
CA GLU A 9 -20.77 -4.23 -5.21
C GLU A 9 -20.23 -4.86 -3.93
N LEU A 10 -19.58 -6.03 -4.03
CA LEU A 10 -19.03 -6.75 -2.88
C LEU A 10 -17.94 -5.96 -2.15
N VAL A 11 -17.09 -5.26 -2.91
CA VAL A 11 -16.00 -4.43 -2.36
C VAL A 11 -16.58 -3.22 -1.62
N LEU A 12 -17.58 -2.53 -2.17
CA LEU A 12 -18.24 -1.39 -1.54
C LEU A 12 -19.01 -1.77 -0.27
N GLU A 13 -19.61 -2.94 -0.24
CA GLU A 13 -20.33 -3.47 0.93
C GLU A 13 -19.39 -4.07 2.00
N TRP A 14 -18.08 -4.10 1.72
CA TRP A 14 -17.06 -4.76 2.55
C TRP A 14 -17.37 -6.25 2.80
N ASP A 15 -18.00 -6.91 1.83
CA ASP A 15 -18.38 -8.32 1.90
C ASP A 15 -17.18 -9.23 1.57
N GLU A 16 -16.32 -9.43 2.56
CA GLU A 16 -15.13 -10.27 2.46
C GLU A 16 -15.47 -11.72 2.11
N GLU A 17 -16.49 -12.29 2.75
CA GLU A 17 -16.93 -13.67 2.51
C GLU A 17 -17.47 -13.81 1.08
N GLY A 18 -18.32 -12.88 0.65
CA GLY A 18 -18.90 -12.86 -0.69
C GLY A 18 -17.85 -12.67 -1.78
N LEU A 19 -16.89 -11.76 -1.59
CA LEU A 19 -15.78 -11.54 -2.54
C LEU A 19 -14.86 -12.77 -2.61
N THR A 20 -14.55 -13.38 -1.46
CA THR A 20 -13.77 -14.63 -1.39
C THR A 20 -14.45 -15.75 -2.16
N ASP A 21 -15.74 -15.98 -1.90
CA ASP A 21 -16.54 -17.00 -2.56
C ASP A 21 -16.65 -16.75 -4.06
N PHE A 22 -16.80 -15.49 -4.46
CA PHE A 22 -16.88 -15.10 -5.86
C PHE A 22 -15.58 -15.40 -6.59
N CYS A 23 -14.43 -14.99 -6.05
CA CYS A 23 -13.12 -15.27 -6.64
C CYS A 23 -12.85 -16.78 -6.72
N LYS A 24 -13.14 -17.55 -5.67
CA LYS A 24 -12.96 -19.02 -5.69
C LYS A 24 -13.80 -19.67 -6.78
N LYS A 25 -15.08 -19.32 -6.91
CA LYS A 25 -15.97 -19.86 -7.94
C LYS A 25 -15.50 -19.51 -9.36
N ALA A 26 -15.06 -18.27 -9.57
CA ALA A 26 -14.52 -17.83 -10.86
C ALA A 26 -13.28 -18.64 -11.27
N LEU A 27 -12.39 -18.94 -10.31
CA LEU A 27 -11.22 -19.79 -10.52
C LEU A 27 -11.60 -21.25 -10.79
N GLU A 28 -12.50 -21.83 -9.99
CA GLU A 28 -12.96 -23.23 -10.13
C GLU A 28 -13.64 -23.48 -11.48
N ASN A 29 -14.50 -22.55 -11.91
CA ASN A 29 -15.21 -22.61 -13.18
C ASN A 29 -14.34 -22.23 -14.38
N LYS A 30 -13.10 -21.75 -14.14
CA LYS A 30 -12.18 -21.22 -15.17
C LYS A 30 -12.80 -20.06 -15.97
N GLU A 31 -13.59 -19.24 -15.30
CA GLU A 31 -14.18 -18.02 -15.87
C GLU A 31 -13.14 -16.91 -16.02
N ALA A 32 -12.13 -16.90 -15.15
CA ALA A 32 -10.99 -15.99 -15.21
C ALA A 32 -9.75 -16.65 -14.57
N SER A 33 -8.56 -16.23 -15.00
CA SER A 33 -7.30 -16.57 -14.35
C SER A 33 -7.09 -15.77 -13.04
N PRO A 34 -6.22 -16.25 -12.13
CA PRO A 34 -5.85 -15.50 -10.93
C PRO A 34 -5.33 -14.08 -11.24
N ALA A 35 -4.48 -13.92 -12.26
CA ALA A 35 -3.99 -12.60 -12.66
C ALA A 35 -5.10 -11.69 -13.23
N GLU A 36 -6.06 -12.24 -13.98
CA GLU A 36 -7.21 -11.46 -14.47
C GLU A 36 -8.11 -10.98 -13.32
N LEU A 37 -8.38 -11.83 -12.32
CA LEU A 37 -9.15 -11.43 -11.13
C LEU A 37 -8.41 -10.34 -10.34
N LEU A 38 -7.10 -10.48 -10.14
CA LEU A 38 -6.29 -9.46 -9.46
C LEU A 38 -6.35 -8.13 -10.22
N LYS A 39 -6.29 -8.17 -11.56
CA LYS A 39 -6.41 -6.98 -12.40
C LYS A 39 -7.79 -6.34 -12.28
N SER A 40 -8.88 -7.12 -12.35
CA SER A 40 -10.25 -6.59 -12.22
C SER A 40 -10.49 -5.95 -10.85
N VAL A 41 -9.97 -6.57 -9.79
CA VAL A 41 -10.02 -5.98 -8.44
C VAL A 41 -9.22 -4.67 -8.38
N GLY A 42 -8.06 -4.59 -9.04
CA GLY A 42 -7.32 -3.34 -9.19
C GLY A 42 -8.10 -2.24 -9.91
N VAL A 43 -8.84 -2.58 -10.97
CA VAL A 43 -9.73 -1.65 -11.68
C VAL A 43 -10.83 -1.12 -10.76
N VAL A 44 -11.46 -2.00 -9.98
CA VAL A 44 -12.46 -1.60 -8.98
C VAL A 44 -11.86 -0.64 -7.96
N MET A 45 -10.68 -0.94 -7.42
CA MET A 45 -10.03 -0.06 -6.45
C MET A 45 -9.64 1.30 -7.05
N ALA A 46 -9.15 1.33 -8.29
CA ALA A 46 -8.84 2.58 -8.98
C ALA A 46 -10.10 3.45 -9.17
N TYR A 47 -11.22 2.82 -9.53
CA TYR A 47 -12.51 3.50 -9.59
C TYR A 47 -12.91 4.09 -8.23
N LEU A 48 -12.81 3.32 -7.14
CA LEU A 48 -13.10 3.83 -5.79
C LEU A 48 -12.18 4.99 -5.37
N GLY A 49 -10.92 4.97 -5.80
CA GLY A 49 -10.00 6.10 -5.63
C GLY A 49 -10.53 7.37 -6.29
N GLU A 50 -10.97 7.28 -7.55
CA GLU A 50 -11.58 8.40 -8.28
C GLU A 50 -12.88 8.89 -7.62
N GLN A 51 -13.73 7.98 -7.14
CA GLN A 51 -14.95 8.32 -6.41
C GLN A 51 -14.65 9.09 -5.12
N PHE A 52 -13.59 8.71 -4.39
CA PHE A 52 -13.16 9.43 -3.20
C PHE A 52 -12.61 10.82 -3.54
N GLU A 53 -11.80 10.94 -4.60
CA GLU A 53 -11.29 12.23 -5.08
C GLU A 53 -12.42 13.19 -5.50
N ASN A 54 -13.50 12.64 -6.04
CA ASN A 54 -14.70 13.40 -6.41
C ASN A 54 -15.69 13.62 -5.24
N GLU A 55 -15.31 13.27 -4.00
CA GLU A 55 -16.14 13.39 -2.80
C GLU A 55 -17.46 12.57 -2.85
N GLU A 56 -17.51 11.52 -3.68
CA GLU A 56 -18.69 10.66 -3.85
C GLU A 56 -18.75 9.53 -2.82
N ILE A 57 -17.60 9.09 -2.31
CA ILE A 57 -17.48 8.16 -1.17
C ILE A 57 -16.62 8.77 -0.06
N PHE A 58 -16.75 8.27 1.16
CA PHE A 58 -15.99 8.76 2.31
C PHE A 58 -14.74 7.91 2.58
N LEU A 59 -13.84 8.47 3.39
CA LEU A 59 -12.61 7.80 3.82
C LEU A 59 -12.82 6.38 4.39
N PRO A 60 -13.83 6.12 5.24
CA PRO A 60 -14.09 4.77 5.74
C PRO A 60 -14.39 3.77 4.61
N ASP A 61 -15.11 4.20 3.57
CA ASP A 61 -15.48 3.36 2.43
C ASP A 61 -14.25 2.89 1.67
N LEU A 62 -13.30 3.79 1.42
CA LEU A 62 -12.05 3.46 0.74
C LEU A 62 -11.15 2.53 1.58
N ILE A 63 -11.01 2.79 2.88
CA ILE A 63 -10.19 1.96 3.78
C ILE A 63 -10.82 0.57 3.93
N GLY A 64 -12.13 0.48 4.16
CA GLY A 64 -12.85 -0.78 4.28
C GLY A 64 -12.76 -1.63 3.00
N SER A 65 -12.92 -0.98 1.85
CA SER A 65 -12.74 -1.62 0.53
C SER A 65 -11.33 -2.16 0.34
N ALA A 66 -10.31 -1.36 0.63
CA ALA A 66 -8.91 -1.76 0.51
C ALA A 66 -8.56 -2.95 1.43
N ASN A 67 -9.07 -2.95 2.66
CA ASN A 67 -8.88 -4.06 3.60
C ASN A 67 -9.57 -5.34 3.12
N THR A 68 -10.83 -5.25 2.70
CA THR A 68 -11.62 -6.37 2.17
C THR A 68 -10.90 -7.01 0.99
N VAL A 69 -10.47 -6.19 0.03
CA VAL A 69 -9.73 -6.65 -1.13
C VAL A 69 -8.40 -7.29 -0.72
N LYS A 70 -7.64 -6.66 0.19
CA LYS A 70 -6.35 -7.18 0.62
C LYS A 70 -6.48 -8.58 1.21
N THR A 71 -7.48 -8.84 2.05
CA THR A 71 -7.73 -10.19 2.59
C THR A 71 -7.94 -11.19 1.46
N VAL A 72 -8.79 -10.88 0.47
CA VAL A 72 -9.07 -11.79 -0.65
C VAL A 72 -7.84 -12.01 -1.53
N VAL A 73 -7.03 -10.97 -1.76
CA VAL A 73 -5.76 -11.10 -2.48
C VAL A 73 -4.82 -12.06 -1.73
N ASP A 74 -4.60 -11.83 -0.43
CA ASP A 74 -3.65 -12.60 0.38
C ASP A 74 -4.09 -14.07 0.54
N GLU A 75 -5.39 -14.32 0.71
CA GLU A 75 -5.91 -15.66 1.03
C GLU A 75 -6.29 -16.50 -0.20
N VAL A 76 -6.65 -15.85 -1.32
CA VAL A 76 -7.18 -16.53 -2.50
C VAL A 76 -6.30 -16.31 -3.72
N LEU A 77 -6.11 -15.06 -4.11
CA LEU A 77 -5.50 -14.75 -5.41
C LEU A 77 -4.00 -14.99 -5.41
N ASP A 78 -3.26 -14.55 -4.39
CA ASP A 78 -1.82 -14.75 -4.27
C ASP A 78 -1.44 -16.24 -4.22
N PRO A 79 -2.09 -17.09 -3.39
CA PRO A 79 -1.87 -18.53 -3.43
C PRO A 79 -2.17 -19.14 -4.80
N ALA A 80 -3.24 -18.70 -5.47
CA ALA A 80 -3.62 -19.19 -6.79
C ALA A 80 -2.60 -18.79 -7.87
N ILE A 81 -2.13 -17.54 -7.89
CA ILE A 81 -1.08 -17.05 -8.80
C ILE A 81 0.21 -17.86 -8.61
N ARG A 82 0.62 -18.10 -7.35
CA ARG A 82 1.79 -18.93 -7.05
C ARG A 82 1.64 -20.36 -7.56
N ALA A 83 0.44 -20.93 -7.47
CA ALA A 83 0.16 -22.29 -7.94
C ALA A 83 0.18 -22.41 -9.46
N THR A 84 -0.24 -21.38 -10.19
CA THR A 84 -0.19 -21.36 -11.67
C THR A 84 1.18 -20.96 -12.22
N GLY A 85 2.03 -20.32 -11.40
CA GLY A 85 3.32 -19.79 -11.82
C GLY A 85 3.18 -18.50 -12.64
N GLU A 86 2.00 -17.89 -12.64
CA GLU A 86 1.77 -16.57 -13.22
C GLU A 86 2.61 -15.51 -12.48
N LYS A 87 3.06 -14.49 -13.20
CA LYS A 87 3.72 -13.35 -12.57
C LYS A 87 2.67 -12.36 -12.12
N LYS A 88 2.75 -11.96 -10.85
CA LYS A 88 2.03 -10.81 -10.31
C LYS A 88 2.68 -9.56 -10.90
N GLU A 89 1.97 -8.86 -11.80
CA GLU A 89 2.40 -7.53 -12.25
C GLU A 89 1.95 -6.51 -11.21
N VAL A 90 2.90 -5.92 -10.50
CA VAL A 90 2.69 -4.83 -9.53
C VAL A 90 3.59 -3.66 -9.91
N ARG A 91 3.14 -2.43 -9.67
CA ARG A 91 3.95 -1.23 -9.99
C ARG A 91 5.19 -1.11 -9.11
N GLY A 92 5.09 -1.60 -7.88
CA GLY A 92 6.17 -1.66 -6.91
C GLY A 92 5.67 -2.21 -5.58
N ARG A 93 6.61 -2.57 -4.70
CA ARG A 93 6.35 -3.05 -3.34
C ARG A 93 6.68 -1.97 -2.33
N VAL A 94 5.71 -1.68 -1.45
CA VAL A 94 5.84 -0.64 -0.43
C VAL A 94 5.71 -1.26 0.94
N VAL A 95 6.71 -1.05 1.79
CA VAL A 95 6.59 -1.28 3.24
C VAL A 95 6.21 0.04 3.88
N ILE A 96 5.06 0.08 4.55
CA ILE A 96 4.52 1.30 5.15
C ILE A 96 4.21 1.09 6.64
N GLY A 97 4.45 2.09 7.47
CA GLY A 97 4.27 1.98 8.92
C GLY A 97 4.34 3.33 9.62
N THR A 98 3.76 3.41 10.82
CA THR A 98 3.97 4.55 11.72
C THR A 98 5.17 4.23 12.59
N VAL A 99 6.12 5.17 12.66
CA VAL A 99 7.39 4.97 13.34
C VAL A 99 7.23 4.75 14.85
N GLU A 100 8.30 4.30 15.49
CA GLU A 100 8.36 4.03 16.92
C GLU A 100 7.81 5.17 17.79
N SER A 101 7.17 4.80 18.89
CA SER A 101 6.52 5.70 19.84
C SER A 101 5.40 6.59 19.26
N ASP A 102 4.84 6.22 18.12
CA ASP A 102 3.72 6.91 17.49
C ASP A 102 2.62 5.92 17.06
N VAL A 103 1.41 6.16 17.55
CA VAL A 103 0.25 5.26 17.42
C VAL A 103 -0.77 5.75 16.39
N HIS A 104 -0.52 6.87 15.72
CA HIS A 104 -1.46 7.44 14.76
C HIS A 104 -1.43 6.68 13.44
N SER A 105 -2.60 6.23 12.97
CA SER A 105 -2.69 5.37 11.78
C SER A 105 -3.47 5.98 10.60
N ILE A 106 -4.40 6.90 10.85
CA ILE A 106 -5.39 7.34 9.84
C ILE A 106 -4.74 7.81 8.54
N GLY A 107 -3.79 8.75 8.61
CA GLY A 107 -3.12 9.26 7.40
C GLY A 107 -2.31 8.19 6.67
N LYS A 108 -1.63 7.31 7.41
CA LYS A 108 -0.88 6.18 6.87
C LYS A 108 -1.80 5.18 6.17
N ASP A 109 -2.92 4.83 6.79
CA ASP A 109 -3.87 3.85 6.25
C ASP A 109 -4.54 4.40 4.98
N LEU A 110 -4.78 5.71 4.92
CA LEU A 110 -5.22 6.40 3.71
C LEU A 110 -4.18 6.31 2.59
N VAL A 111 -2.91 6.64 2.87
CA VAL A 111 -1.80 6.50 1.90
C VAL A 111 -1.66 5.06 1.42
N ALA A 112 -1.75 4.08 2.32
CA ALA A 112 -1.70 2.65 1.99
C ALA A 112 -2.83 2.25 1.04
N ALA A 113 -4.06 2.68 1.31
CA ALA A 113 -5.22 2.40 0.46
C ALA A 113 -5.07 3.02 -0.94
N PHE A 114 -4.54 4.24 -1.03
CA PHE A 114 -4.30 4.93 -2.31
C PHE A 114 -3.19 4.30 -3.15
N LEU A 115 -2.07 3.91 -2.52
CA LEU A 115 -1.01 3.19 -3.23
C LEU A 115 -1.54 1.84 -3.72
N PHE A 116 -2.31 1.14 -2.89
CA PHE A 116 -2.94 -0.12 -3.28
C PHE A 116 -3.90 0.04 -4.46
N SER A 117 -4.79 1.04 -4.44
CA SER A 117 -5.70 1.33 -5.56
C SER A 117 -4.97 1.73 -6.84
N ASN A 118 -3.73 2.20 -6.71
CA ASN A 118 -2.85 2.50 -7.82
C ASN A 118 -1.92 1.34 -8.21
N GLY A 119 -2.20 0.11 -7.79
CA GLY A 119 -1.50 -1.09 -8.28
C GLY A 119 -0.15 -1.36 -7.62
N TYR A 120 0.10 -0.76 -6.45
CA TYR A 120 1.22 -1.14 -5.59
C TYR A 120 0.85 -2.30 -4.68
N GLU A 121 1.85 -3.13 -4.35
CA GLU A 121 1.72 -4.17 -3.33
C GLU A 121 2.15 -3.61 -1.97
N ILE A 122 1.25 -3.65 -0.99
CA ILE A 122 1.41 -2.93 0.28
C ILE A 122 1.62 -3.88 1.45
N TYR A 123 2.70 -3.66 2.18
CA TYR A 123 3.03 -4.32 3.45
C TYR A 123 2.93 -3.30 4.58
N ASN A 124 1.73 -3.17 5.15
CA ASN A 124 1.45 -2.26 6.25
C ASN A 124 1.86 -2.92 7.58
N LEU A 125 2.87 -2.36 8.24
CA LEU A 125 3.41 -2.84 9.52
C LEU A 125 2.61 -2.36 10.73
N GLY A 126 1.60 -1.51 10.52
CA GLY A 126 0.80 -0.92 11.60
C GLY A 126 1.49 0.30 12.20
N VAL A 127 1.41 0.43 13.51
CA VAL A 127 1.90 1.58 14.27
C VAL A 127 2.92 1.17 15.32
N ASP A 128 3.65 2.14 15.87
CA ASP A 128 4.72 1.91 16.85
C ASP A 128 5.77 0.90 16.35
N VAL A 129 6.29 1.15 15.14
CA VAL A 129 7.17 0.23 14.44
C VAL A 129 8.63 0.69 14.55
N PRO A 130 9.53 -0.10 15.18
CA PRO A 130 10.96 0.21 15.22
C PRO A 130 11.62 0.04 13.85
N ALA A 131 12.72 0.76 13.62
CA ALA A 131 13.43 0.78 12.34
C ALA A 131 13.80 -0.62 11.82
N ASP A 132 14.27 -1.51 12.70
CA ASP A 132 14.65 -2.87 12.32
C ASP A 132 13.51 -3.63 11.64
N LYS A 133 12.27 -3.50 12.12
CA LYS A 133 11.14 -4.20 11.52
C LYS A 133 10.81 -3.71 10.12
N PHE A 134 11.01 -2.43 9.83
CA PHE A 134 10.87 -1.90 8.47
C PHE A 134 11.91 -2.52 7.54
N ILE A 135 13.17 -2.56 7.98
CA ILE A 135 14.28 -3.07 7.19
C ILE A 135 14.13 -4.57 6.95
N ASP A 136 13.83 -5.33 8.00
CA ASP A 136 13.62 -6.78 7.92
C ASP A 136 12.48 -7.12 6.96
N LYS A 137 11.35 -6.41 7.06
CA LYS A 137 10.23 -6.62 6.14
C LYS A 137 10.60 -6.21 4.71
N ALA A 138 11.30 -5.10 4.52
CA ALA A 138 11.75 -4.64 3.21
C ALA A 138 12.69 -5.64 2.53
N GLU A 139 13.55 -6.30 3.29
CA GLU A 139 14.38 -7.40 2.80
C GLU A 139 13.56 -8.65 2.46
N GLU A 140 12.67 -9.08 3.36
CA GLU A 140 11.80 -10.25 3.19
C GLU A 140 10.99 -10.18 1.88
N VAL A 141 10.39 -9.03 1.61
CA VAL A 141 9.48 -8.85 0.48
C VAL A 141 10.17 -8.27 -0.76
N ASN A 142 11.46 -7.95 -0.68
CA ASN A 142 12.19 -7.19 -1.69
C ASN A 142 11.43 -5.91 -2.06
N ALA A 143 11.22 -5.06 -1.06
CA ALA A 143 10.51 -3.80 -1.24
C ALA A 143 11.30 -2.82 -2.12
N ASP A 144 10.57 -1.98 -2.85
CA ASP A 144 11.12 -0.86 -3.60
C ASP A 144 11.10 0.42 -2.76
N ILE A 145 10.03 0.61 -1.97
CA ILE A 145 9.79 1.80 -1.15
C ILE A 145 9.62 1.41 0.32
N ILE A 146 10.21 2.20 1.22
CA ILE A 146 9.88 2.25 2.65
C ILE A 146 9.22 3.61 2.92
N ALA A 147 7.95 3.60 3.31
CA ALA A 147 7.14 4.78 3.59
C ALA A 147 6.89 4.94 5.10
N LEU A 148 7.27 6.09 5.65
CA LEU A 148 7.29 6.33 7.09
C LEU A 148 6.33 7.44 7.50
N SER A 149 5.41 7.13 8.40
CA SER A 149 4.46 8.10 8.97
C SER A 149 4.86 8.53 10.38
N SER A 150 4.72 9.82 10.68
CA SER A 150 4.94 10.42 12.00
C SER A 150 3.96 11.56 12.22
N LEU A 151 3.18 11.58 13.31
CA LEU A 151 2.26 12.67 13.65
C LEU A 151 2.78 13.55 14.80
N LEU A 152 3.72 13.07 15.62
CA LEU A 152 4.31 13.85 16.69
C LEU A 152 5.69 14.40 16.28
N THR A 153 6.00 15.64 16.66
CA THR A 153 7.35 16.20 16.40
C THR A 153 8.45 15.37 17.04
N MET A 154 8.16 14.73 18.17
CA MET A 154 9.10 13.84 18.87
C MET A 154 9.35 12.53 18.13
N SER A 155 8.38 12.04 17.34
CA SER A 155 8.54 10.79 16.59
C SER A 155 9.22 10.97 15.24
N MET A 156 9.35 12.20 14.74
CA MET A 156 10.04 12.49 13.48
C MET A 156 11.47 11.95 13.47
N ASP A 157 12.17 12.03 14.61
CA ASP A 157 13.56 11.58 14.72
C ASP A 157 13.73 10.09 14.43
N PHE A 158 12.70 9.26 14.62
CA PHE A 158 12.75 7.85 14.26
C PHE A 158 12.79 7.62 12.74
N GLN A 159 12.29 8.56 11.93
CA GLN A 159 12.48 8.53 10.47
C GLN A 159 13.96 8.69 10.11
N ARG A 160 14.65 9.64 10.76
CA ARG A 160 16.10 9.82 10.59
C ARG A 160 16.88 8.58 11.04
N GLN A 161 16.54 8.03 12.21
CA GLN A 161 17.22 6.85 12.75
C GLN A 161 17.11 5.63 11.82
N LEU A 162 15.97 5.44 11.14
CA LEU A 162 15.84 4.38 10.14
C LEU A 162 16.80 4.57 8.97
N ILE A 163 16.92 5.80 8.45
CA ILE A 163 17.86 6.11 7.35
C ILE A 163 19.30 5.86 7.80
N GLU A 164 19.68 6.32 9.00
CA GLU A 164 21.01 6.06 9.57
C GLU A 164 21.28 4.56 9.76
N GLU A 165 20.27 3.78 10.10
CA GLU A 165 20.41 2.33 10.22
C GLU A 165 20.61 1.65 8.86
N LEU A 166 19.91 2.10 7.82
CA LEU A 166 20.15 1.65 6.44
C LEU A 166 21.58 2.01 5.96
N GLU A 167 22.07 3.20 6.31
CA GLU A 167 23.44 3.63 6.00
C GLU A 167 24.49 2.79 6.74
N LYS A 168 24.31 2.54 8.03
CA LYS A 168 25.19 1.67 8.82
C LYS A 168 25.28 0.26 8.25
N ARG A 169 24.16 -0.25 7.72
CA ARG A 169 24.09 -1.57 7.05
C ARG A 169 24.62 -1.55 5.61
N GLY A 170 24.90 -0.36 5.05
CA GLY A 170 25.37 -0.21 3.67
C GLY A 170 24.31 -0.55 2.61
N ILE A 171 23.02 -0.46 2.97
CA ILE A 171 21.87 -0.80 2.10
C ILE A 171 20.94 0.38 1.84
N ARG A 172 21.35 1.61 2.20
CA ARG A 172 20.56 2.84 1.98
C ARG A 172 20.10 3.00 0.54
N ASP A 173 20.98 2.75 -0.43
CA ASP A 173 20.69 2.93 -1.85
C ASP A 173 19.78 1.83 -2.44
N LYS A 174 19.49 0.77 -1.68
CA LYS A 174 18.60 -0.33 -2.12
C LYS A 174 17.13 0.07 -2.12
N TYR A 175 16.74 1.01 -1.26
CA TYR A 175 15.34 1.36 -1.04
C TYR A 175 15.12 2.85 -1.27
N LYS A 176 13.90 3.17 -1.72
CA LYS A 176 13.41 4.53 -1.78
C LYS A 176 12.67 4.88 -0.51
N ILE A 177 13.07 5.97 0.14
CA ILE A 177 12.52 6.36 1.44
C ILE A 177 11.59 7.54 1.25
N ILE A 178 10.31 7.34 1.53
CA ILE A 178 9.30 8.40 1.52
C ILE A 178 8.90 8.69 2.97
N VAL A 179 8.83 9.96 3.34
CA VAL A 179 8.36 10.38 4.67
C VAL A 179 7.09 11.22 4.57
N GLY A 180 6.27 11.16 5.61
CA GLY A 180 5.07 11.99 5.71
C GLY A 180 4.52 12.08 7.12
N GLY A 181 3.39 12.78 7.23
CA GLY A 181 2.67 13.06 8.47
C GLY A 181 2.82 14.51 8.92
N SER A 182 1.85 15.00 9.70
CA SER A 182 1.61 16.43 9.93
C SER A 182 2.81 17.32 10.33
N PRO A 183 3.78 16.88 11.16
CA PRO A 183 4.91 17.74 11.54
C PRO A 183 6.09 17.66 10.56
N THR A 184 6.03 16.80 9.54
CA THR A 184 7.09 16.62 8.53
C THR A 184 6.96 17.62 7.39
N SER A 185 8.01 17.76 6.58
CA SER A 185 8.06 18.66 5.43
C SER A 185 9.08 18.18 4.40
N ASP A 186 9.09 18.80 3.22
CA ASP A 186 10.11 18.58 2.20
C ASP A 186 11.53 18.92 2.73
N ASP A 187 11.68 20.06 3.41
CA ASP A 187 12.93 20.44 4.11
C ASP A 187 13.38 19.36 5.11
N TRP A 188 12.44 18.72 5.80
CA TRP A 188 12.75 17.64 6.72
C TRP A 188 13.24 16.39 5.98
N ALA A 189 12.57 15.98 4.90
CA ALA A 189 13.00 14.90 4.04
C ALA A 189 14.43 15.11 3.51
N GLU A 190 14.72 16.29 2.96
CA GLU A 190 16.06 16.61 2.47
C GLU A 190 17.10 16.54 3.60
N LYS A 191 16.78 17.14 4.75
CA LYS A 191 17.69 17.18 5.91
C LYS A 191 18.10 15.81 6.43
N ILE A 192 17.19 14.83 6.41
CA ILE A 192 17.46 13.47 6.89
C ILE A 192 17.92 12.52 5.79
N GLY A 193 17.95 12.98 4.53
CA GLY A 193 18.34 12.15 3.39
C GLY A 193 17.25 11.18 2.93
N ALA A 194 15.97 11.52 3.06
CA ALA A 194 14.88 10.78 2.42
C ALA A 194 14.84 11.05 0.90
N ASP A 195 14.22 10.17 0.12
CA ASP A 195 14.06 10.33 -1.33
C ASP A 195 12.84 11.22 -1.70
N GLY A 196 11.96 11.52 -0.74
CA GLY A 196 10.89 12.49 -0.92
C GLY A 196 9.94 12.60 0.25
N TRP A 197 9.08 13.60 0.18
CA TRP A 197 8.02 13.90 1.14
C TRP A 197 6.68 14.10 0.44
N ALA A 198 5.60 13.66 1.07
CA ALA A 198 4.24 13.89 0.60
C ALA A 198 3.35 14.43 1.73
N ASP A 199 2.56 15.46 1.40
CA ASP A 199 1.63 16.12 2.33
C ASP A 199 0.33 15.32 2.51
N ASP A 200 -0.10 14.62 1.46
CA ASP A 200 -1.32 13.82 1.42
C ASP A 200 -1.16 12.53 0.60
N ALA A 201 -2.21 11.72 0.56
CA ALA A 201 -2.20 10.42 -0.11
C ALA A 201 -2.14 10.50 -1.64
N ILE A 202 -2.68 11.56 -2.24
CA ILE A 202 -2.66 11.77 -3.70
C ILE A 202 -1.22 12.12 -4.12
N GLU A 203 -0.59 13.06 -3.41
CA GLU A 203 0.80 13.42 -3.64
C GLU A 203 1.75 12.25 -3.33
N ALA A 204 1.43 11.40 -2.35
CA ALA A 204 2.21 10.19 -2.07
C ALA A 204 2.23 9.21 -3.26
N VAL A 205 1.10 9.01 -3.93
CA VAL A 205 1.02 8.18 -5.15
C VAL A 205 1.84 8.80 -6.28
N LYS A 206 1.68 10.11 -6.52
CA LYS A 206 2.45 10.83 -7.56
C LYS A 206 3.95 10.73 -7.30
N LEU A 207 4.37 10.92 -6.05
CA LEU A 207 5.76 10.81 -5.64
C LEU A 207 6.30 9.39 -5.85
N ALA A 208 5.56 8.36 -5.43
CA ALA A 208 5.95 6.96 -5.64
C ALA A 208 6.14 6.65 -7.13
N ASN A 209 5.20 7.10 -7.98
CA ASN A 209 5.27 6.92 -9.43
C ASN A 209 6.52 7.59 -10.03
N ASN A 210 6.79 8.82 -9.61
CA ASN A 210 7.97 9.58 -10.07
C ASN A 210 9.28 8.92 -9.64
N ILE A 211 9.37 8.46 -8.40
CA ILE A 211 10.58 7.87 -7.84
C ILE A 211 10.91 6.52 -8.50
N LEU A 212 9.89 5.70 -8.80
CA LEU A 212 10.08 4.42 -9.48
C LEU A 212 10.10 4.54 -11.02
N ASN A 213 9.90 5.74 -11.58
CA ASN A 213 9.75 5.99 -13.01
C ASN A 213 8.62 5.15 -13.65
N THR A 214 7.53 4.94 -12.93
CA THR A 214 6.35 4.21 -13.40
C THR A 214 5.29 5.22 -13.86
N ASN A 215 4.95 5.20 -15.15
CA ASN A 215 3.88 6.05 -15.72
C ASN A 215 2.48 5.50 -15.44
#